data_AF-A0A7C5PQ41-F1
#
_entry.id   AF-A0A7C5PQ41-F1
#
_cell.length_a   1.000
_cell.length_b   1.000
_cell.length_c   1.000
_cell.angle_alpha   90.00
_cell.angle_beta   90.00
_cell.angle_gamma   90.00
#
_symmetry.space_group_name_H-M   'P 1'
#
loop_
_entity.id
_entity.type
_entity.pdbx_description
1 polymer ?
#
loop_
_entity_poly.entity_id
_entity_poly.type
_entity_poly.pdbx_seq_one_letter_code
_entity_poly.pdbx_strand_id
1 'polypeptide(L)'
;MSHETQRRPFHALFAGLLFPGGAQLLMGRAKAGWIGFGVVSLMTLVGWILLGERLFAFTENPFSGNLAVLHFLPVHMLPEAGNLGEMTLLWLVKGNGGGVPRDPEVLRVLKMPLPYEHLGLALTGMAGVLNALLAAEGLWLLAGSRLLKGVGEGRRLWALLLGWLIPGWGHYVLGRKRSAFFVFAGLMGLFAMGLFFSELRGVDRPLHYWWWAGQTGLGIPTFLASVLLGPLEVQRDNPHFELGMTLISIAGLLNFAILADLFTLRERDALGLRDQLARSRQPEPGGEE
;
A
#
# COMPACT_ATOMS: atom_id res chain seq x y z
N MET A 1 24.85 -4.06 -23.26
CA MET A 1 24.39 -3.02 -22.29
C MET A 1 25.47 -2.84 -21.24
N SER A 2 25.88 -1.61 -20.93
CA SER A 2 26.87 -1.39 -19.86
C SER A 2 26.30 -1.78 -18.50
N HIS A 3 27.12 -2.33 -17.60
CA HIS A 3 26.74 -2.65 -16.21
C HIS A 3 26.08 -1.46 -15.48
N GLU A 4 26.48 -0.23 -15.83
CA GLU A 4 25.92 1.00 -15.28
C GLU A 4 24.42 1.18 -15.61
N THR A 5 24.00 0.67 -16.77
CA THR A 5 22.61 0.75 -17.23
C THR A 5 21.69 -0.17 -16.41
N GLN A 6 22.20 -1.27 -15.86
CA GLN A 6 21.40 -2.22 -15.07
C GLN A 6 21.17 -1.78 -13.61
N ARG A 7 22.02 -0.93 -13.02
CA ARG A 7 21.91 -0.55 -11.60
C ARG A 7 20.89 0.56 -11.30
N ARG A 8 20.57 1.38 -12.31
CA ARG A 8 19.69 2.56 -12.15
C ARG A 8 18.27 2.24 -11.61
N PRO A 9 17.59 1.13 -12.00
CA PRO A 9 16.26 0.77 -11.47
C PRO A 9 16.24 0.51 -9.98
N PHE A 10 17.24 -0.22 -9.47
CA PHE A 10 17.37 -0.46 -8.05
C PHE A 10 17.61 0.84 -7.29
N HIS A 11 18.48 1.73 -7.79
CA HIS A 11 18.69 3.03 -7.16
C HIS A 11 17.41 3.87 -7.11
N ALA A 12 16.60 3.89 -8.16
CA ALA A 12 15.33 4.60 -8.17
C ALA A 12 14.34 4.02 -7.16
N LEU A 13 14.21 2.69 -7.09
CA LEU A 13 13.36 2.01 -6.11
C LEU A 13 13.81 2.31 -4.67
N PHE A 14 15.10 2.14 -4.38
CA PHE A 14 15.65 2.44 -3.06
C PHE A 14 15.49 3.91 -2.69
N ALA A 15 15.75 4.83 -3.62
CA ALA A 15 15.54 6.25 -3.38
C ALA A 15 14.06 6.58 -3.11
N GLY A 16 13.12 5.93 -3.81
CA GLY A 16 11.68 6.11 -3.56
C GLY A 16 11.23 5.54 -2.20
N LEU A 17 11.74 4.38 -1.80
CA LEU A 17 11.40 3.78 -0.50
C LEU A 17 12.03 4.55 0.68
N LEU A 18 13.25 5.09 0.50
CA LEU A 18 13.95 5.86 1.53
C LEU A 18 13.56 7.33 1.59
N PHE A 19 13.09 7.90 0.48
CA PHE A 19 12.69 9.30 0.42
C PHE A 19 11.42 9.43 -0.40
N PRO A 20 10.29 9.84 0.20
CA PRO A 20 9.06 9.93 -0.55
C PRO A 20 9.16 10.87 -1.74
N GLY A 21 8.80 10.37 -2.93
CA GLY A 21 8.99 11.09 -4.20
C GLY A 21 10.44 11.11 -4.73
N GLY A 22 11.39 10.45 -4.07
CA GLY A 22 12.81 10.44 -4.44
C GLY A 22 13.07 9.81 -5.81
N ALA A 23 12.31 8.77 -6.15
CA ALA A 23 12.38 8.17 -7.47
C ALA A 23 11.98 9.17 -8.58
N GLN A 24 10.94 9.98 -8.36
CA GLN A 24 10.50 11.02 -9.29
C GLN A 24 11.54 12.16 -9.40
N LEU A 25 12.17 12.54 -8.29
CA LEU A 25 13.25 13.54 -8.29
C LEU A 25 14.45 13.10 -9.13
N LEU A 26 14.90 11.84 -8.96
CA LEU A 26 15.97 11.27 -9.77
C LEU A 26 15.65 11.25 -11.27
N MET A 27 14.36 11.17 -11.62
CA MET A 27 13.89 11.19 -13.02
C MET A 27 13.66 12.60 -13.56
N GLY A 28 14.07 13.65 -12.83
CA GLY A 28 13.90 15.04 -13.24
C GLY A 28 12.47 15.58 -13.06
N ARG A 29 11.57 14.82 -12.42
CA ARG A 29 10.17 15.23 -12.17
C ARG A 29 10.03 15.94 -10.83
N ALA A 30 10.68 17.09 -10.71
CA ALA A 30 10.75 17.85 -9.46
C ALA A 30 9.37 18.09 -8.82
N LYS A 31 8.39 18.57 -9.61
CA LYS A 31 7.05 18.86 -9.11
C LYS A 31 6.36 17.63 -8.52
N ALA A 32 6.38 16.50 -9.21
CA ALA A 32 5.74 15.27 -8.73
C ALA A 32 6.46 14.70 -7.49
N GLY A 33 7.80 14.74 -7.50
CA GLY A 33 8.61 14.33 -6.35
C GLY A 33 8.31 15.14 -5.09
N TRP A 34 8.29 16.48 -5.20
CA TRP A 34 8.00 17.35 -4.05
C TRP A 34 6.55 17.25 -3.56
N ILE A 35 5.58 17.06 -4.46
CA ILE A 35 4.19 16.80 -4.04
C ILE A 35 4.11 15.46 -3.31
N GLY A 36 4.74 14.42 -3.85
CA GLY A 36 4.80 13.10 -3.22
C GLY A 36 5.43 13.16 -1.83
N PHE A 37 6.56 13.86 -1.71
CA PHE A 37 7.21 14.16 -0.43
C PHE A 37 6.24 14.86 0.54
N GLY A 38 5.73 16.04 0.17
CA GLY A 38 4.87 16.82 1.05
C GLY A 38 3.64 16.07 1.53
N VAL A 39 2.98 15.29 0.66
CA VAL A 39 1.79 14.51 1.04
C VAL A 39 2.15 13.36 1.98
N VAL A 40 3.14 12.53 1.63
CA VAL A 40 3.51 11.37 2.43
C VAL A 40 4.07 11.81 3.79
N SER A 41 5.01 12.76 3.80
CA SER A 41 5.62 13.29 5.03
C SER A 41 4.59 13.93 5.94
N LEU A 42 3.61 14.68 5.40
CA LEU A 42 2.56 15.29 6.19
C LEU A 42 1.67 14.22 6.86
N MET A 43 1.27 13.18 6.12
CA MET A 43 0.47 12.09 6.67
C MET A 43 1.23 11.32 7.74
N THR A 44 2.50 11.00 7.51
CA THR A 44 3.36 10.34 8.50
C THR A 44 3.57 11.22 9.74
N LEU A 45 3.86 12.51 9.58
CA LEU A 45 4.08 13.44 10.68
C LEU A 45 2.81 13.63 11.51
N VAL A 46 1.67 13.90 10.89
CA VAL A 46 0.39 14.06 11.59
C VAL A 46 0.02 12.76 12.30
N GLY A 47 0.17 11.62 11.62
CA GLY A 47 -0.07 10.32 12.23
C GLY A 47 0.82 10.07 13.45
N TRP A 48 2.11 10.39 13.35
CA TRP A 48 3.04 10.28 14.47
C TRP A 48 2.72 11.24 15.62
N ILE A 49 2.31 12.49 15.35
CA ILE A 49 1.89 13.44 16.39
C ILE A 49 0.68 12.90 17.18
N LEU A 50 -0.26 12.24 16.51
CA LEU A 50 -1.45 11.66 17.16
C LEU A 50 -1.12 10.42 17.99
N LEU A 51 -0.12 9.64 17.59
CA LEU A 51 0.20 8.34 18.20
C LEU A 51 1.37 8.37 19.17
N GLY A 52 2.31 9.29 18.97
CA GLY A 52 3.63 9.30 19.60
C GLY A 52 4.34 7.96 19.45
N GLU A 53 4.80 7.42 20.57
CA GLU A 53 5.52 6.15 20.62
C GLU A 53 4.65 4.93 20.32
N ARG A 54 3.32 5.08 20.42
CA ARG A 54 2.37 3.98 20.25
C ARG A 54 2.36 3.44 18.83
N LEU A 55 2.77 4.22 17.85
CA LEU A 55 3.00 3.77 16.47
C LEU A 55 3.82 2.48 16.41
N PHE A 56 4.82 2.37 17.30
CA PHE A 56 5.80 1.28 17.40
C PHE A 56 5.43 0.20 18.42
N ALA A 57 4.34 0.34 19.16
CA ALA A 57 4.01 -0.56 20.27
C ALA A 57 3.45 -1.92 19.79
N PHE A 58 2.94 -1.98 18.57
CA PHE A 58 2.17 -3.13 18.05
C PHE A 58 3.02 -4.16 17.32
N THR A 59 4.33 -3.99 17.34
CA THR A 59 5.23 -4.84 16.59
C THR A 59 6.28 -5.40 17.54
N GLU A 60 6.02 -6.58 18.10
CA GLU A 60 7.11 -7.40 18.62
C GLU A 60 8.03 -7.68 17.44
N ASN A 61 9.26 -7.18 17.50
CA ASN A 61 10.19 -7.35 16.40
C ASN A 61 10.48 -8.85 16.24
N PRO A 62 9.97 -9.52 15.17
CA PRO A 62 10.12 -10.96 15.03
C PRO A 62 11.59 -11.36 14.81
N PHE A 63 12.48 -10.38 14.59
CA PHE A 63 13.90 -10.55 14.40
C PHE A 63 14.71 -10.47 15.71
N SER A 64 14.09 -10.61 16.89
CA SER A 64 14.71 -10.55 18.24
C SER A 64 15.77 -11.62 18.58
N GLY A 65 16.46 -12.16 17.57
CA GLY A 65 17.54 -13.14 17.68
C GLY A 65 18.78 -12.75 16.85
N ASN A 66 19.39 -13.73 16.18
CA ASN A 66 20.67 -13.58 15.46
C ASN A 66 20.66 -12.57 14.29
N LEU A 67 19.50 -12.05 13.90
CA LEU A 67 19.33 -10.99 12.90
C LEU A 67 19.34 -9.59 13.55
N ALA A 68 20.09 -9.43 14.64
CA ALA A 68 20.11 -8.20 15.43
C ALA A 68 20.48 -6.95 14.62
N VAL A 69 21.25 -7.12 13.54
CA VAL A 69 21.56 -6.05 12.59
C VAL A 69 20.31 -5.46 11.95
N LEU A 70 19.20 -6.17 11.80
CA LEU A 70 17.98 -5.60 11.20
C LEU A 70 17.04 -4.95 12.23
N HIS A 71 17.41 -4.90 13.51
CA HIS A 71 16.57 -4.30 14.55
C HIS A 71 16.27 -2.82 14.35
N PHE A 72 17.16 -2.10 13.68
CA PHE A 72 16.96 -0.68 13.42
C PHE A 72 16.02 -0.41 12.24
N LEU A 73 15.64 -1.43 11.48
CA LEU A 73 14.78 -1.28 10.32
C LEU A 73 13.32 -1.62 10.66
N PRO A 74 12.38 -0.67 10.48
CA PRO A 74 10.96 -0.89 10.76
C PRO A 74 10.26 -1.72 9.65
N VAL A 75 10.93 -2.72 9.06
CA VAL A 75 10.36 -3.56 7.99
C VAL A 75 9.15 -4.38 8.44
N HIS A 76 9.06 -4.63 9.73
CA HIS A 76 7.96 -5.33 10.39
C HIS A 76 6.72 -4.43 10.59
N MET A 77 6.83 -3.12 10.30
CA MET A 77 5.76 -2.13 10.42
C MET A 77 4.90 -2.04 9.15
N LEU A 78 4.21 -3.12 8.73
CA LEU A 78 3.30 -3.08 7.60
C LEU A 78 1.96 -2.41 7.93
N PRO A 79 1.45 -1.54 7.03
CA PRO A 79 2.01 -1.15 5.75
C PRO A 79 2.97 0.06 5.80
N GLU A 80 3.19 0.67 6.97
CA GLU A 80 4.05 1.85 7.18
C GLU A 80 5.47 1.70 6.61
N ALA A 81 6.00 0.47 6.55
CA ALA A 81 7.32 0.11 6.04
C ALA A 81 7.50 0.46 4.55
N GLY A 82 6.40 0.68 3.81
CA GLY A 82 6.47 1.26 2.47
C GLY A 82 7.09 2.67 2.46
N ASN A 83 7.04 3.39 3.60
CA ASN A 83 7.74 4.65 3.87
C ASN A 83 8.98 4.41 4.74
N LEU A 84 9.86 3.52 4.28
CA LEU A 84 10.97 2.97 5.05
C LEU A 84 11.88 4.06 5.63
N GLY A 85 12.21 5.09 4.86
CA GLY A 85 13.15 6.11 5.31
C GLY A 85 12.62 6.97 6.45
N GLU A 86 11.41 7.50 6.33
CA GLU A 86 10.81 8.30 7.41
C GLU A 86 10.53 7.43 8.64
N MET A 87 10.06 6.20 8.45
CA MET A 87 9.86 5.28 9.58
C MET A 87 11.19 4.96 10.27
N THR A 88 12.29 4.81 9.52
CA THR A 88 13.62 4.61 10.11
C THR A 88 14.08 5.86 10.87
N LEU A 89 13.84 7.06 10.33
CA LEU A 89 14.15 8.31 11.04
C LEU A 89 13.34 8.44 12.33
N LEU A 90 12.03 8.20 12.30
CA LEU A 90 11.19 8.22 13.50
C LEU A 90 11.63 7.16 14.52
N TRP A 91 12.00 5.97 14.06
CA TRP A 91 12.57 4.91 14.90
C TRP A 91 13.88 5.34 15.57
N LEU A 92 14.77 6.02 14.84
CA LEU A 92 16.03 6.54 15.38
C LEU A 92 15.82 7.72 16.34
N VAL A 93 14.87 8.62 16.04
CA VAL A 93 14.51 9.76 16.90
C VAL A 93 13.92 9.28 18.23
N LYS A 94 13.16 8.17 18.23
CA LYS A 94 12.74 7.50 19.46
C LYS A 94 13.93 7.04 20.33
N GLY A 95 15.08 6.79 19.73
CA GLY A 95 16.32 6.37 20.40
C GLY A 95 16.44 4.86 20.63
N ASN A 96 17.66 4.39 20.93
CA ASN A 96 18.02 2.97 21.17
C ASN A 96 17.28 2.30 22.36
N GLY A 97 16.38 3.01 23.03
CA GLY A 97 15.43 2.45 23.99
C GLY A 97 14.22 1.76 23.34
N GLY A 98 14.16 1.66 22.01
CA GLY A 98 13.08 1.10 21.19
C GLY A 98 12.71 -0.37 21.41
N GLY A 99 13.20 -1.01 22.47
CA GLY A 99 12.49 -2.16 23.03
C GLY A 99 11.09 -1.69 23.44
N VAL A 100 10.06 -2.47 23.12
CA VAL A 100 8.77 -2.34 23.81
C VAL A 100 9.10 -2.30 25.30
N PRO A 101 8.72 -1.23 26.04
CA PRO A 101 9.01 -1.13 27.46
C PRO A 101 8.60 -2.44 28.14
N ARG A 102 9.58 -3.13 28.75
CA ARG A 102 9.31 -4.41 29.42
C ARG A 102 8.60 -4.23 30.75
N ASP A 103 8.49 -2.99 31.21
CA ASP A 103 7.73 -2.62 32.39
C ASP A 103 6.24 -2.90 32.14
N PRO A 104 5.62 -3.81 32.92
CA PRO A 104 4.20 -4.11 32.83
C PRO A 104 3.30 -2.87 32.96
N GLU A 105 3.69 -1.83 33.70
CA GLU A 105 2.90 -0.61 33.83
C GLU A 105 2.91 0.20 32.54
N VAL A 106 4.06 0.33 31.89
CA VAL A 106 4.16 1.03 30.60
C VAL A 106 3.39 0.26 29.52
N LEU A 107 3.43 -1.08 29.54
CA LEU A 107 2.59 -1.91 28.67
C LEU A 107 1.09 -1.71 28.91
N ARG A 108 0.67 -1.49 30.16
CA ARG A 108 -0.74 -1.15 30.46
C ARG A 108 -1.11 0.21 29.90
N VAL A 109 -0.24 1.21 30.06
CA VAL A 109 -0.47 2.55 29.49
C VAL A 109 -0.55 2.49 27.96
N LEU A 110 0.31 1.71 27.31
CA LEU A 110 0.28 1.49 25.86
C LEU A 110 -0.97 0.75 25.37
N LYS A 111 -1.71 0.08 26.26
CA LYS A 111 -2.99 -0.57 25.95
C LYS A 111 -4.20 0.33 26.17
N MET A 112 -4.04 1.49 26.83
CA MET A 112 -5.15 2.41 27.04
C MET A 112 -5.55 3.08 25.73
N PRO A 113 -6.85 3.15 25.37
CA PRO A 113 -7.31 3.83 24.16
C PRO A 113 -6.81 5.28 24.12
N LEU A 114 -6.26 5.71 22.98
CA LEU A 114 -5.85 7.10 22.77
C LEU A 114 -6.87 7.80 21.88
N PRO A 115 -7.24 9.06 22.16
CA PRO A 115 -8.04 9.85 21.24
C PRO A 115 -7.40 9.88 19.85
N TYR A 116 -8.21 9.66 18.81
CA TYR A 116 -7.76 9.68 17.41
C TYR A 116 -6.71 8.64 17.02
N GLU A 117 -6.51 7.59 17.83
CA GLU A 117 -5.57 6.52 17.53
C GLU A 117 -5.79 5.93 16.13
N HIS A 118 -7.02 5.52 15.81
CA HIS A 118 -7.33 4.93 14.52
C HIS A 118 -7.07 5.88 13.34
N LEU A 119 -7.26 7.20 13.54
CA LEU A 119 -6.92 8.19 12.53
C LEU A 119 -5.41 8.29 12.33
N GLY A 120 -4.64 8.36 13.42
CA GLY A 120 -3.19 8.38 13.36
C GLY A 120 -2.64 7.14 12.64
N LEU A 121 -3.16 5.97 12.99
CA LEU A 121 -2.80 4.68 12.41
C LEU A 121 -3.18 4.59 10.92
N ALA A 122 -4.36 5.08 10.56
CA ALA A 122 -4.78 5.17 9.17
C ALA A 122 -3.87 6.09 8.36
N LEU A 123 -3.49 7.25 8.91
CA LEU A 123 -2.60 8.20 8.24
C LEU A 123 -1.20 7.62 8.00
N THR A 124 -0.58 7.01 9.02
CA THR A 124 0.74 6.38 8.86
C THR A 124 0.70 5.20 7.90
N GLY A 125 -0.34 4.36 7.99
CA GLY A 125 -0.51 3.22 7.09
C GLY A 125 -0.73 3.65 5.64
N MET A 126 -1.59 4.65 5.40
CA MET A 126 -1.78 5.22 4.07
C MET A 126 -0.49 5.81 3.51
N ALA A 127 0.30 6.52 4.33
CA ALA A 127 1.58 7.10 3.92
C ALA A 127 2.55 6.01 3.43
N GLY A 128 2.61 4.87 4.15
CA GLY A 128 3.38 3.70 3.75
C GLY A 128 3.00 3.17 2.37
N VAL A 129 1.70 2.92 2.14
CA VAL A 129 1.22 2.41 0.84
C VAL A 129 1.43 3.42 -0.29
N LEU A 130 1.12 4.71 -0.04
CA LEU A 130 1.33 5.78 -1.02
C LEU A 130 2.80 5.87 -1.44
N ASN A 131 3.72 5.79 -0.49
CA ASN A 131 5.13 5.84 -0.81
C ASN A 131 5.58 4.62 -1.64
N ALA A 132 5.11 3.43 -1.30
CA ALA A 132 5.38 2.23 -2.09
C ALA A 132 4.87 2.35 -3.53
N LEU A 133 3.68 2.94 -3.74
CA LEU A 133 3.14 3.21 -5.07
C LEU A 133 3.98 4.24 -5.85
N LEU A 134 4.45 5.30 -5.19
CA LEU A 134 5.35 6.29 -5.81
C LEU A 134 6.70 5.67 -6.17
N ALA A 135 7.26 4.82 -5.32
CA ALA A 135 8.51 4.10 -5.59
C ALA A 135 8.36 3.13 -6.79
N ALA A 136 7.25 2.39 -6.84
CA ALA A 136 6.92 1.51 -7.96
C ALA A 136 6.73 2.28 -9.27
N GLU A 137 6.07 3.45 -9.23
CA GLU A 137 5.95 4.32 -10.39
C GLU A 137 7.33 4.79 -10.89
N GLY A 138 8.20 5.24 -9.99
CA GLY A 138 9.54 5.71 -10.36
C GLY A 138 10.40 4.62 -11.00
N LEU A 139 10.35 3.40 -10.45
CA LEU A 139 10.97 2.22 -11.06
C LEU A 139 10.46 2.01 -12.49
N TRP A 140 9.14 2.14 -12.67
CA TRP A 140 8.52 1.98 -13.97
C TRP A 140 8.89 3.06 -14.97
N LEU A 141 8.92 4.33 -14.55
CA LEU A 141 9.31 5.43 -15.44
C LEU A 141 10.71 5.24 -15.99
N LEU A 142 11.63 4.75 -15.14
CA LEU A 142 12.97 4.42 -15.58
C LEU A 142 13.00 3.23 -16.54
N ALA A 143 12.24 2.15 -16.27
CA ALA A 143 12.15 1.01 -17.18
C ALA A 143 11.50 1.38 -18.52
N GLY A 144 10.38 2.10 -18.46
CA GLY A 144 9.55 2.52 -19.58
C GLY A 144 10.20 3.58 -20.46
N SER A 145 11.01 4.51 -19.94
CA SER A 145 11.78 5.45 -20.77
C SER A 145 12.71 4.75 -21.78
N ARG A 146 13.05 3.48 -21.54
CA ARG A 146 13.86 2.65 -22.46
C ARG A 146 13.03 1.95 -23.54
N LEU A 147 11.81 1.54 -23.20
CA LEU A 147 10.97 0.69 -24.05
C LEU A 147 9.80 1.44 -24.73
N LEU A 148 9.38 2.58 -24.17
CA LEU A 148 8.06 3.19 -24.39
C LEU A 148 8.17 4.69 -24.70
N LYS A 149 8.94 5.06 -25.72
CA LYS A 149 8.94 6.44 -26.25
C LYS A 149 7.53 6.80 -26.73
N GLY A 150 6.92 7.83 -26.13
CA GLY A 150 5.68 8.46 -26.64
C GLY A 150 4.37 8.12 -25.91
N VAL A 151 4.38 7.28 -24.86
CA VAL A 151 3.15 6.96 -24.13
C VAL A 151 2.94 7.93 -22.96
N GLY A 152 1.83 8.66 -22.98
CA GLY A 152 1.47 9.72 -22.03
C GLY A 152 1.69 9.35 -20.56
N GLU A 153 2.58 10.09 -19.91
CA GLU A 153 3.20 9.72 -18.64
C GLU A 153 2.29 9.94 -17.42
N GLY A 154 1.46 10.99 -17.43
CA GLY A 154 0.64 11.39 -16.28
C GLY A 154 -0.55 10.47 -15.99
N ARG A 155 -1.13 9.79 -16.99
CA ARG A 155 -2.35 8.97 -16.80
C ARG A 155 -2.11 7.66 -16.02
N ARG A 156 -0.86 7.32 -15.72
CA ARG A 156 -0.46 6.01 -15.18
C ARG A 156 -0.53 5.97 -13.66
N LEU A 157 0.16 6.90 -13.00
CA LEU A 157 0.10 7.05 -11.54
C LEU A 157 -1.34 7.18 -11.06
N TRP A 158 -2.12 8.02 -11.74
CA TRP A 158 -3.54 8.19 -11.41
C TRP A 158 -4.34 6.90 -11.49
N ALA A 159 -4.06 6.01 -12.45
CA ALA A 159 -4.78 4.74 -12.51
C ALA A 159 -4.45 3.81 -11.34
N LEU A 160 -3.19 3.81 -10.88
CA LEU A 160 -2.74 3.02 -9.74
C LEU A 160 -3.25 3.59 -8.43
N LEU A 161 -3.03 4.89 -8.20
CA LEU A 161 -3.52 5.59 -7.02
C LEU A 161 -5.03 5.46 -6.91
N LEU A 162 -5.78 5.73 -7.98
CA LEU A 162 -7.23 5.62 -7.93
C LEU A 162 -7.70 4.17 -7.81
N GLY A 163 -7.01 3.21 -8.44
CA GLY A 163 -7.33 1.78 -8.28
C GLY A 163 -7.08 1.26 -6.87
N TRP A 164 -6.09 1.79 -6.16
CA TRP A 164 -5.86 1.48 -4.76
C TRP A 164 -6.91 2.17 -3.89
N LEU A 165 -7.12 3.47 -4.06
CA LEU A 165 -8.07 4.25 -3.27
C LEU A 165 -9.48 3.70 -3.38
N ILE A 166 -9.93 3.39 -4.61
CA ILE A 166 -11.25 2.87 -4.91
C ILE A 166 -11.10 1.61 -5.78
N PRO A 167 -11.40 0.42 -5.23
CA PRO A 167 -11.31 -0.82 -5.96
C PRO A 167 -11.98 -0.74 -7.34
N GLY A 168 -11.28 -1.19 -8.39
CA GLY A 168 -11.79 -1.17 -9.76
C GLY A 168 -11.68 0.17 -10.50
N TRP A 169 -11.43 1.30 -9.83
CA TRP A 169 -11.35 2.61 -10.51
C TRP A 169 -10.17 2.71 -11.48
N GLY A 170 -9.07 1.99 -11.21
CA GLY A 170 -7.95 1.88 -12.14
C GLY A 170 -8.35 1.31 -13.50
N HIS A 171 -9.21 0.29 -13.52
CA HIS A 171 -9.76 -0.27 -14.76
C HIS A 171 -10.72 0.70 -15.45
N TYR A 172 -11.46 1.50 -14.67
CA TYR A 172 -12.35 2.52 -15.22
C TYR A 172 -11.56 3.60 -15.98
N VAL A 173 -10.46 4.09 -15.40
CA VAL A 173 -9.55 5.05 -16.04
C VAL A 173 -8.91 4.49 -17.32
N LEU A 174 -8.76 3.17 -17.39
CA LEU A 174 -8.32 2.44 -18.59
C LEU A 174 -9.43 2.19 -19.64
N GLY A 175 -10.65 2.69 -19.41
CA GLY A 175 -11.81 2.45 -20.28
C GLY A 175 -12.43 1.06 -20.16
N ARG A 176 -11.95 0.21 -19.23
CA ARG A 176 -12.45 -1.16 -19.01
C ARG A 176 -13.60 -1.17 -18.01
N LYS A 177 -14.70 -0.49 -18.34
CA LYS A 177 -15.84 -0.25 -17.44
C LYS A 177 -16.46 -1.54 -16.86
N ARG A 178 -16.60 -2.60 -17.68
CA ARG A 178 -17.12 -3.90 -17.22
C ARG A 178 -16.19 -4.54 -16.19
N SER A 179 -14.88 -4.58 -16.47
CA SER A 179 -13.90 -5.09 -15.52
C SER A 179 -13.89 -4.26 -14.23
N ALA A 180 -13.96 -2.93 -14.33
CA ALA A 180 -14.06 -2.05 -13.18
C ALA A 180 -15.26 -2.39 -12.28
N PHE A 181 -16.44 -2.61 -12.88
CA PHE A 181 -17.64 -2.99 -12.16
C PHE A 181 -17.47 -4.34 -11.44
N PHE A 182 -17.02 -5.39 -12.12
CA PHE A 182 -16.85 -6.70 -11.50
C PHE A 182 -15.80 -6.70 -10.39
N VAL A 183 -14.69 -5.98 -10.57
CA VAL A 183 -13.67 -5.82 -9.54
C VAL A 183 -14.24 -5.10 -8.33
N PHE A 184 -14.90 -3.95 -8.53
CA PHE A 184 -15.51 -3.20 -7.44
C PHE A 184 -16.55 -4.05 -6.70
N ALA A 185 -17.50 -4.65 -7.42
CA ALA A 185 -18.57 -5.45 -6.84
C ALA A 185 -18.03 -6.67 -6.08
N GLY A 186 -17.05 -7.39 -6.64
CA GLY A 186 -16.46 -8.56 -6.00
C GLY A 186 -15.70 -8.21 -4.72
N LEU A 187 -14.83 -7.20 -4.78
CA LEU A 187 -14.01 -6.80 -3.63
C LEU A 187 -14.85 -6.13 -2.54
N MET A 188 -15.77 -5.22 -2.90
CA MET A 188 -16.67 -4.61 -1.93
C MET A 188 -17.66 -5.62 -1.35
N GLY A 189 -18.08 -6.62 -2.12
CA GLY A 189 -18.90 -7.73 -1.63
C GLY A 189 -18.18 -8.54 -0.56
N LEU A 190 -16.93 -8.95 -0.83
CA LEU A 190 -16.10 -9.64 0.17
C LEU A 190 -15.86 -8.79 1.42
N PHE A 191 -15.55 -7.51 1.24
CA PHE A 191 -15.35 -6.58 2.35
C PHE A 191 -16.62 -6.40 3.20
N ALA A 192 -17.78 -6.21 2.57
CA ALA A 192 -19.06 -6.07 3.26
C ALA A 192 -19.46 -7.36 4.00
N MET A 193 -19.27 -8.53 3.38
CA MET A 193 -19.47 -9.82 4.05
C MET A 193 -18.52 -9.98 5.24
N GLY A 194 -17.26 -9.60 5.08
CA GLY A 194 -16.27 -9.64 6.14
C GLY A 194 -16.63 -8.74 7.33
N LEU A 195 -17.09 -7.51 7.06
CA LEU A 195 -17.63 -6.60 8.07
C LEU A 195 -18.88 -7.19 8.73
N PHE A 196 -19.77 -7.82 7.99
CA PHE A 196 -20.97 -8.47 8.53
C PHE A 196 -20.61 -9.61 9.50
N PHE A 197 -19.76 -10.56 9.08
CA PHE A 197 -19.36 -11.70 9.91
C PHE A 197 -18.52 -11.31 11.12
N SER A 198 -17.76 -10.20 11.04
CA SER A 198 -17.00 -9.66 12.16
C SER A 198 -17.80 -8.68 13.03
N GLU A 199 -19.10 -8.48 12.77
CA GLU A 199 -19.95 -7.51 13.47
C GLU A 199 -19.33 -6.09 13.49
N LEU A 200 -18.79 -5.67 12.35
CA LEU A 200 -18.12 -4.38 12.13
C LEU A 200 -16.79 -4.19 12.88
N ARG A 201 -16.31 -5.21 13.61
CA ARG A 201 -15.08 -5.15 14.42
C ARG A 201 -13.83 -5.68 13.70
N GLY A 202 -13.98 -6.19 12.47
CA GLY A 202 -12.88 -6.85 11.76
C GLY A 202 -11.76 -5.93 11.25
N VAL A 203 -11.93 -4.61 11.35
CA VAL A 203 -10.96 -3.60 10.87
C VAL A 203 -10.40 -2.80 12.03
N ASP A 204 -9.48 -3.41 12.78
CA ASP A 204 -8.85 -2.84 13.96
C ASP A 204 -7.33 -3.10 13.91
N ARG A 205 -6.52 -2.05 13.70
CA ARG A 205 -5.05 -2.17 13.68
C ARG A 205 -4.48 -2.48 15.08
N PRO A 206 -4.85 -1.77 16.17
CA PRO A 206 -4.35 -2.09 17.51
C PRO A 206 -4.51 -3.55 17.92
N LEU A 207 -5.65 -4.17 17.59
CA LEU A 207 -5.95 -5.56 17.97
C LEU A 207 -5.46 -6.59 16.95
N HIS A 208 -5.54 -6.28 15.65
CA HIS A 208 -5.34 -7.27 14.58
C HIS A 208 -4.35 -6.76 13.52
N TYR A 209 -3.22 -6.25 14.01
CA TYR A 209 -2.18 -5.62 13.22
C TYR A 209 -1.83 -6.30 11.88
N TRP A 210 -1.48 -7.59 11.90
CA TRP A 210 -1.08 -8.33 10.68
C TRP A 210 -2.24 -8.51 9.68
N TRP A 211 -3.46 -8.69 10.20
CA TRP A 211 -4.65 -8.77 9.35
C TRP A 211 -4.93 -7.42 8.71
N TRP A 212 -4.88 -6.36 9.50
CA TRP A 212 -5.10 -4.99 9.05
C TRP A 212 -4.11 -4.58 7.94
N ALA A 213 -2.84 -4.98 8.05
CA ALA A 213 -1.85 -4.78 6.99
C ALA A 213 -2.33 -5.33 5.63
N GLY A 214 -2.88 -6.55 5.59
CA GLY A 214 -3.48 -7.12 4.37
C GLY A 214 -4.73 -6.37 3.91
N GLN A 215 -5.57 -5.94 4.85
CA GLN A 215 -6.80 -5.18 4.57
C GLN A 215 -6.50 -3.82 3.93
N THR A 216 -5.35 -3.18 4.22
CA THR A 216 -4.99 -1.85 3.68
C THR A 216 -4.88 -1.81 2.16
N GLY A 217 -4.73 -2.98 1.51
CA GLY A 217 -4.77 -3.09 0.06
C GLY A 217 -6.08 -2.64 -0.56
N LEU A 218 -7.18 -2.65 0.19
CA LEU A 218 -8.48 -2.18 -0.29
C LEU A 218 -8.59 -0.64 -0.31
N GLY A 219 -7.62 0.09 0.27
CA GLY A 219 -7.57 1.55 0.24
C GLY A 219 -8.63 2.21 1.11
N ILE A 220 -9.36 3.19 0.54
CA ILE A 220 -10.29 4.06 1.28
C ILE A 220 -11.31 3.25 2.13
N PRO A 221 -11.98 2.21 1.63
CA PRO A 221 -12.88 1.39 2.44
C PRO A 221 -12.29 0.92 3.77
N THR A 222 -11.06 0.40 3.77
CA THR A 222 -10.40 -0.07 4.99
C THR A 222 -10.06 1.07 5.93
N PHE A 223 -9.51 2.18 5.43
CA PHE A 223 -9.14 3.32 6.28
C PHE A 223 -10.37 4.02 6.87
N LEU A 224 -11.44 4.19 6.08
CA LEU A 224 -12.70 4.72 6.59
C LEU A 224 -13.33 3.79 7.63
N ALA A 225 -13.37 2.48 7.36
CA ALA A 225 -13.87 1.52 8.34
C ALA A 225 -13.05 1.58 9.64
N SER A 226 -11.72 1.67 9.55
CA SER A 226 -10.85 1.77 10.74
C SER A 226 -11.14 3.03 11.56
N VAL A 227 -11.33 4.18 10.92
CA VAL A 227 -11.60 5.44 11.63
C VAL A 227 -13.02 5.51 12.19
N LEU A 228 -14.01 4.99 11.45
CA LEU A 228 -15.42 5.08 11.82
C LEU A 228 -15.86 3.98 12.78
N LEU A 229 -15.22 2.80 12.74
CA LEU A 229 -15.62 1.60 13.48
C LEU A 229 -14.57 1.12 14.50
N GLY A 230 -13.37 1.71 14.50
CA GLY A 230 -12.21 1.22 15.26
C GLY A 230 -12.38 1.00 16.78
N PRO A 231 -13.20 1.75 17.54
CA PRO A 231 -13.31 1.56 18.99
C PRO A 231 -14.50 0.70 19.43
N LEU A 232 -15.00 -0.21 18.60
CA LEU A 232 -16.17 -1.03 18.95
C LEU A 232 -15.82 -2.08 20.02
N GLU A 233 -16.43 -1.93 21.21
CA GLU A 233 -16.24 -2.84 22.35
C GLU A 233 -16.68 -4.28 22.05
N VAL A 234 -15.93 -5.23 22.57
CA VAL A 234 -16.28 -6.66 22.51
C VAL A 234 -17.39 -6.93 23.52
N GLN A 235 -18.64 -6.89 23.06
CA GLN A 235 -19.81 -7.19 23.91
C GLN A 235 -20.04 -8.68 24.09
N ARG A 236 -19.69 -9.48 23.08
CA ARG A 236 -19.87 -10.93 23.06
C ARG A 236 -18.81 -11.60 22.21
N ASP A 237 -18.57 -12.87 22.52
CA ASP A 237 -17.80 -13.74 21.66
C ASP A 237 -18.57 -14.01 20.35
N ASN A 238 -17.87 -13.99 19.22
CA ASN A 238 -18.44 -14.17 17.90
C ASN A 238 -17.67 -15.28 17.17
N PRO A 239 -18.28 -16.46 16.96
CA PRO A 239 -17.60 -17.60 16.34
C PRO A 239 -17.23 -17.36 14.86
N HIS A 240 -17.80 -16.34 14.21
CA HIS A 240 -17.53 -15.99 12.82
C HIS A 240 -16.55 -14.83 12.67
N PHE A 241 -15.98 -14.34 13.76
CA PHE A 241 -15.11 -13.16 13.75
C PHE A 241 -13.86 -13.36 12.86
N GLU A 242 -13.17 -14.49 13.00
CA GLU A 242 -11.99 -14.81 12.20
C GLU A 242 -12.30 -14.96 10.71
N LEU A 243 -13.45 -15.55 10.37
CA LEU A 243 -13.93 -15.61 8.99
C LEU A 243 -14.12 -14.19 8.44
N GLY A 244 -14.72 -13.31 9.23
CA GLY A 244 -14.89 -11.89 8.90
C GLY A 244 -13.56 -11.22 8.57
N MET A 245 -12.59 -11.26 9.49
CA MET A 245 -11.24 -10.69 9.28
C MET A 245 -10.55 -11.26 8.05
N THR A 246 -10.69 -12.57 7.82
CA THR A 246 -10.10 -13.26 6.67
C THR A 246 -10.66 -12.74 5.36
N LEU A 247 -11.99 -12.60 5.24
CA LEU A 247 -12.63 -12.07 4.03
C LEU A 247 -12.20 -10.63 3.71
N ILE A 248 -12.10 -9.77 4.73
CA ILE A 248 -11.63 -8.38 4.57
C ILE A 248 -10.17 -8.36 4.09
N SER A 249 -9.31 -9.20 4.71
CA SER A 249 -7.89 -9.29 4.34
C SER A 249 -7.71 -9.82 2.91
N ILE A 250 -8.45 -10.87 2.54
CA ILE A 250 -8.47 -11.40 1.16
C ILE A 250 -8.89 -10.31 0.17
N ALA A 251 -9.93 -9.53 0.47
CA ALA A 251 -10.36 -8.42 -0.38
C ALA A 251 -9.22 -7.40 -0.61
N GLY A 252 -8.50 -7.03 0.45
CA GLY A 252 -7.35 -6.13 0.35
C GLY A 252 -6.19 -6.69 -0.47
N LEU A 253 -5.80 -7.95 -0.21
CA LEU A 253 -4.73 -8.63 -0.96
C LEU A 253 -5.08 -8.83 -2.43
N LEU A 254 -6.34 -9.19 -2.74
CA LEU A 254 -6.81 -9.28 -4.11
C LEU A 254 -6.77 -7.92 -4.83
N ASN A 255 -7.07 -6.82 -4.13
CA ASN A 255 -6.92 -5.50 -4.73
C ASN A 255 -5.47 -5.18 -5.08
N PHE A 256 -4.50 -5.56 -4.23
CA PHE A 256 -3.08 -5.46 -4.58
C PHE A 256 -2.69 -6.32 -5.79
N ALA A 257 -3.21 -7.55 -5.88
CA ALA A 257 -2.99 -8.38 -7.07
C ALA A 257 -3.57 -7.74 -8.34
N ILE A 258 -4.75 -7.12 -8.24
CA ILE A 258 -5.38 -6.39 -9.35
C ILE A 258 -4.57 -5.14 -9.72
N LEU A 259 -3.95 -4.45 -8.76
CA LEU A 259 -3.05 -3.34 -9.06
C LEU A 259 -1.81 -3.79 -9.82
N ALA A 260 -1.23 -4.95 -9.48
CA ALA A 260 -0.14 -5.55 -10.23
C ALA A 260 -0.57 -5.97 -11.66
N ASP A 261 -1.80 -6.47 -11.82
CA ASP A 261 -2.36 -6.72 -13.15
C ASP A 261 -2.58 -5.41 -13.92
N LEU A 262 -3.06 -4.35 -13.26
CA LEU A 262 -3.23 -3.02 -13.85
C LEU A 262 -1.90 -2.47 -14.40
N PHE A 263 -0.81 -2.69 -13.68
CA PHE A 263 0.56 -2.41 -14.13
C PHE A 263 0.88 -3.17 -15.42
N THR A 264 0.66 -4.48 -15.43
CA THR A 264 0.96 -5.36 -16.58
C THR A 264 0.13 -5.01 -17.81
N LEU A 265 -1.15 -4.69 -17.63
CA LEU A 265 -2.05 -4.27 -18.69
C LEU A 265 -1.59 -2.96 -19.33
N ARG A 266 -1.21 -1.99 -18.50
CA ARG A 266 -0.66 -0.72 -18.96
C ARG A 266 0.63 -0.90 -19.76
N GLU A 267 1.49 -1.82 -19.34
CA GLU A 267 2.70 -2.17 -20.09
C GLU A 267 2.37 -2.68 -21.49
N ARG A 268 1.45 -3.65 -21.58
CA ARG A 268 1.03 -4.26 -22.85
C ARG A 268 0.42 -3.24 -23.80
N ASP A 269 -0.45 -2.37 -23.29
CA ASP A 269 -1.05 -1.28 -24.07
C ASP A 269 0.04 -0.31 -24.56
N ALA A 270 1.01 0.02 -23.70
CA ALA A 270 2.09 0.93 -24.04
C ALA A 270 3.03 0.34 -25.11
N LEU A 271 3.28 -0.97 -25.09
CA LEU A 271 4.10 -1.68 -26.09
C LEU A 271 3.36 -1.93 -27.41
N GLY A 272 2.08 -1.56 -27.53
CA GLY A 272 1.28 -1.83 -28.73
C GLY A 272 0.98 -3.32 -28.96
N LEU A 273 1.24 -4.17 -27.97
CA LEU A 273 1.04 -5.63 -28.08
C LEU A 273 -0.43 -6.01 -28.24
N ARG A 274 -1.33 -5.15 -27.77
CA ARG A 274 -2.77 -5.35 -27.91
C ARG A 274 -3.21 -5.32 -29.37
N ASP A 275 -2.69 -4.38 -30.15
CA ASP A 275 -3.02 -4.25 -31.58
C ASP A 275 -2.41 -5.40 -32.38
N GLN A 276 -1.22 -5.86 -31.99
CA GLN A 276 -0.58 -7.03 -32.60
C GLN A 276 -1.39 -8.32 -32.36
N LEU A 277 -1.85 -8.55 -31.12
CA LEU A 277 -2.71 -9.68 -30.78
C LEU A 277 -4.08 -9.62 -31.47
N ALA A 278 -4.63 -8.42 -31.66
CA ALA A 278 -5.88 -8.24 -32.40
C ALA A 278 -5.69 -8.57 -33.89
N ARG A 279 -4.58 -8.14 -34.51
CA ARG A 279 -4.25 -8.45 -35.91
C ARG A 279 -3.97 -9.94 -36.11
N SER A 280 -3.26 -10.59 -35.20
CA SER A 280 -2.96 -12.03 -35.30
C SER A 280 -4.19 -12.93 -35.14
N ARG A 281 -5.30 -12.40 -34.63
CA ARG A 281 -6.58 -13.11 -34.49
C ARG A 281 -7.51 -12.93 -35.69
N GLN A 282 -7.19 -12.05 -36.63
CA GLN A 282 -7.95 -11.95 -37.86
C GLN A 282 -7.55 -13.11 -38.77
N PRO A 283 -8.49 -13.98 -39.19
CA PRO A 283 -8.18 -15.05 -40.13
C PRO A 283 -7.63 -14.45 -41.43
N GLU A 284 -6.58 -15.07 -42.01
CA GLU A 284 -6.03 -14.57 -43.27
C GLU A 284 -7.10 -14.59 -44.36
N PRO A 285 -7.37 -13.47 -45.05
CA PRO A 285 -8.51 -13.32 -45.95
C PRO A 285 -8.36 -14.07 -47.30
N GLY A 286 -7.75 -15.26 -47.34
CA GLY A 286 -7.48 -15.96 -48.61
C GLY A 286 -7.24 -17.47 -48.52
N GLY A 287 -7.69 -18.14 -47.46
CA GLY A 287 -7.53 -19.60 -47.30
C GLY A 287 -8.70 -20.45 -47.81
N GLU A 288 -9.45 -19.99 -48.82
CA GLU A 288 -10.45 -20.81 -49.54
C GLU A 288 -9.93 -21.02 -50.96
N GLU A 289 -9.21 -22.13 -51.16
CA GLU A 289 -8.97 -22.75 -52.48
C GLU A 289 -9.97 -23.88 -52.72
#